data_AF-A0A6A4UY37-F1
#
_entry.id   AF-A0A6A4UY37-F1
#
_cell.length_a   1.000
_cell.length_b   1.000
_cell.length_c   1.000
_cell.angle_alpha   90.00
_cell.angle_beta   90.00
_cell.angle_gamma   90.00
#
_symmetry.space_group_name_H-M   'P 1'
#
loop_
_entity.id
_entity.type
_entity.pdbx_description
1 polymer ?
#
loop_
_entity_poly.entity_id
_entity_poly.type
_entity_poly.pdbx_seq_one_letter_code
_entity_poly.pdbx_strand_id
1 'polypeptide(L)'
;MASGDSAQTGEAVRLSGTELSKEVRAGLVTEVQELQNKYPGFVPGLAILQVGGREDSNVYIRAKVKAASDIGINARHIQLPRSTTQMQLLQAIHGLNQDPSVHGMIVQLPLDSDTAISEDRVIEAIDPDKDVDGLHPVNAGCLSHGQMRYGHLPCTPWGCIQLIKKAGVEIQGAEAVVLGRSKIVGSPMAELLKWHHATVSTCHSRTKNIQEHVLRADILVVGIGKPHFVKGDWIKPGAVVIDCGINAIPDETKKSGHRLLGDVDTAEASKRASFITPVPGGVGPMTVAMLMQNTVRAAALAVEREHQDSWELEPLTIEPLSPVPSDIAVSRSQRPRPVSELGSTVGLLPSELDLFGETKAKVALSVLERLQHRADGKYVVVGGITPTPLGEGKSTTTIGLSQALVRGAEA
;
A
#
# COMPACT_ATOMS: atom_id res chain seq x y z
N MET A 1 2.00 -49.64 8.61
CA MET A 1 1.03 -50.36 7.76
C MET A 1 -0.28 -49.60 7.79
N ALA A 2 -0.64 -49.05 6.62
CA ALA A 2 -1.91 -48.52 6.13
C ALA A 2 -2.93 -47.86 7.10
N SER A 3 -3.17 -46.56 6.87
CA SER A 3 -4.51 -45.98 6.61
C SER A 3 -4.37 -44.45 6.46
N GLY A 4 -4.75 -43.77 5.38
CA GLY A 4 -5.37 -44.17 4.13
C GLY A 4 -5.27 -42.95 3.24
N ASP A 5 -4.62 -43.14 2.09
CA ASP A 5 -4.55 -42.18 1.00
C ASP A 5 -5.94 -42.14 0.35
N SER A 6 -6.85 -41.32 0.87
CA SER A 6 -8.08 -41.01 0.17
C SER A 6 -7.77 -39.89 -0.81
N ALA A 7 -7.25 -40.27 -1.98
CA ALA A 7 -7.36 -39.44 -3.16
C ALA A 7 -8.86 -39.14 -3.35
N GLN A 8 -9.30 -37.95 -2.92
CA GLN A 8 -10.66 -37.49 -3.21
C GLN A 8 -10.79 -37.44 -4.72
N THR A 9 -11.49 -38.43 -5.27
CA THR A 9 -11.91 -38.51 -6.68
C THR A 9 -13.09 -37.57 -6.94
N GLY A 10 -12.96 -36.32 -6.47
CA GLY A 10 -13.93 -35.24 -6.66
C GLY A 10 -13.31 -34.11 -7.49
N GLU A 11 -14.15 -33.45 -8.29
CA GLU A 11 -13.78 -32.21 -8.99
C GLU A 11 -13.35 -31.15 -7.97
N ALA A 12 -12.32 -30.37 -8.30
CA ALA A 12 -11.72 -29.37 -7.42
C ALA A 12 -12.76 -28.37 -6.89
N VAL A 13 -12.63 -27.99 -5.62
CA VAL A 13 -13.48 -26.96 -5.03
C VAL A 13 -13.14 -25.60 -5.67
N ARG A 14 -14.15 -24.94 -6.22
CA ARG A 14 -14.01 -23.64 -6.87
C ARG A 14 -13.81 -22.53 -5.84
N LEU A 15 -12.65 -21.88 -5.85
CA LEU A 15 -12.35 -20.72 -5.01
C LEU A 15 -12.97 -19.45 -5.60
N SER A 16 -14.18 -19.12 -5.16
CA SER A 16 -14.91 -17.92 -5.59
C SER A 16 -14.35 -16.65 -4.96
N GLY A 17 -13.47 -15.95 -5.68
CA GLY A 17 -13.02 -14.61 -5.25
C GLY A 17 -14.13 -13.57 -5.32
N THR A 18 -15.19 -13.81 -6.08
CA THR A 18 -16.39 -12.95 -6.07
C THR A 18 -17.12 -13.01 -4.72
N GLU A 19 -17.20 -14.18 -4.10
CA GLU A 19 -17.79 -14.33 -2.76
C GLU A 19 -16.86 -13.79 -1.70
N LEU A 20 -15.57 -14.18 -1.73
CA LEU A 20 -14.59 -13.72 -0.74
C LEU A 20 -14.41 -12.19 -0.79
N SER A 21 -14.41 -11.57 -1.96
CA SER A 21 -14.34 -10.11 -2.08
C SER A 21 -15.59 -9.39 -1.54
N LYS A 22 -16.76 -10.05 -1.46
CA LYS A 22 -17.93 -9.48 -0.78
C LYS A 22 -17.76 -9.54 0.74
N GLU A 23 -17.27 -10.68 1.25
CA GLU A 23 -16.96 -10.84 2.68
C GLU A 23 -15.96 -9.78 3.16
N VAL A 24 -14.84 -9.61 2.45
CA VAL A 24 -13.84 -8.59 2.77
C VAL A 24 -14.45 -7.20 2.76
N ARG A 25 -15.20 -6.83 1.72
CA ARG A 25 -15.79 -5.49 1.62
C ARG A 25 -16.83 -5.22 2.71
N ALA A 26 -17.58 -6.23 3.15
CA ALA A 26 -18.50 -6.09 4.27
C ALA A 26 -17.75 -5.82 5.59
N GLY A 27 -16.61 -6.47 5.81
CA GLY A 27 -15.71 -6.15 6.92
C GLY A 27 -15.21 -4.71 6.86
N LEU A 28 -14.76 -4.26 5.68
CA LEU A 28 -14.27 -2.89 5.49
C LEU A 28 -15.32 -1.81 5.74
N VAL A 29 -16.59 -2.06 5.40
CA VAL A 29 -17.69 -1.14 5.75
C VAL A 29 -17.74 -0.92 7.26
N THR A 30 -17.59 -2.00 8.03
CA THR A 30 -17.60 -1.94 9.50
C THR A 30 -16.39 -1.18 10.02
N GLU A 31 -15.18 -1.48 9.50
CA GLU A 31 -13.95 -0.78 9.88
C GLU A 31 -14.02 0.74 9.59
N VAL A 32 -14.58 1.13 8.44
CA VAL A 32 -14.74 2.56 8.10
C VAL A 32 -15.73 3.24 9.04
N GLN A 33 -16.85 2.58 9.38
CA GLN A 33 -17.81 3.11 10.36
C GLN A 33 -17.18 3.27 11.74
N GLU A 34 -16.36 2.31 12.18
CA GLU A 34 -15.63 2.40 13.45
C GLU A 34 -14.66 3.58 13.46
N LEU A 35 -13.90 3.79 12.37
CA LEU A 35 -13.02 4.95 12.21
C LEU A 35 -13.80 6.28 12.25
N GLN A 36 -14.95 6.36 11.57
CA GLN A 36 -15.81 7.54 11.56
C GLN A 36 -16.42 7.85 12.93
N ASN A 37 -16.79 6.81 13.69
CA ASN A 37 -17.29 6.96 15.05
C ASN A 37 -16.19 7.43 16.01
N LYS A 38 -14.96 6.92 15.85
CA LYS A 38 -13.79 7.32 16.65
C LYS A 38 -13.31 8.72 16.30
N TYR A 39 -13.37 9.10 15.02
CA TYR A 39 -12.90 10.37 14.49
C TYR A 39 -14.03 11.06 13.68
N PRO A 40 -14.95 11.79 14.35
CA PRO A 40 -16.08 12.43 13.69
C PRO A 40 -15.67 13.34 12.53
N GLY A 41 -16.28 13.16 11.36
CA GLY A 41 -16.00 13.94 10.16
C GLY A 41 -14.84 13.41 9.30
N PHE A 42 -14.10 12.39 9.77
CA PHE A 42 -13.07 11.74 8.98
C PHE A 42 -13.66 10.84 7.88
N VAL A 43 -13.09 10.88 6.68
CA VAL A 43 -13.50 10.01 5.57
C VAL A 43 -12.26 9.50 4.84
N PRO A 44 -12.06 8.17 4.72
CA PRO A 44 -10.98 7.63 3.89
C PRO A 44 -11.08 8.11 2.44
N GLY A 45 -9.94 8.40 1.82
CA GLY A 45 -9.89 9.04 0.51
C GLY A 45 -8.97 8.32 -0.45
N LEU A 46 -9.46 8.04 -1.65
CA LEU A 46 -8.76 7.34 -2.72
C LEU A 46 -8.70 8.19 -3.98
N ALA A 47 -7.51 8.43 -4.52
CA ALA A 47 -7.32 9.04 -5.83
C ALA A 47 -6.98 7.98 -6.88
N ILE A 48 -7.69 8.01 -8.01
CA ILE A 48 -7.44 7.15 -9.17
C ILE A 48 -7.07 8.04 -10.35
N LEU A 49 -5.79 8.08 -10.72
CA LEU A 49 -5.34 8.80 -11.92
C LEU A 49 -5.41 7.89 -13.14
N GLN A 50 -5.91 8.44 -14.24
CA GLN A 50 -5.94 7.79 -15.54
C GLN A 50 -5.39 8.76 -16.59
N VAL A 51 -4.53 8.26 -17.47
CA VAL A 51 -4.14 8.99 -18.69
C VAL A 51 -4.84 8.32 -19.87
N GLY A 52 -5.51 9.12 -20.69
CA GLY A 52 -6.30 8.65 -21.83
C GLY A 52 -7.66 8.07 -21.42
N GLY A 53 -8.13 7.05 -22.15
CA GLY A 53 -9.53 6.63 -22.03
C GLY A 53 -9.85 5.23 -22.52
N ARG A 54 -8.89 4.29 -22.45
CA ARG A 54 -9.10 2.91 -22.93
C ARG A 54 -10.32 2.26 -22.25
N GLU A 55 -11.12 1.55 -23.05
CA GLU A 55 -12.39 0.99 -22.55
C GLU A 55 -12.18 -0.12 -21.51
N ASP A 56 -11.11 -0.92 -21.65
CA ASP A 56 -10.71 -1.92 -20.67
C ASP A 56 -10.44 -1.26 -19.30
N SER A 57 -9.64 -0.19 -19.28
CA SER A 57 -9.36 0.61 -18.08
C SER A 57 -10.62 1.23 -17.48
N ASN A 58 -11.53 1.77 -18.30
CA ASN A 58 -12.77 2.41 -17.83
C ASN A 58 -13.66 1.44 -17.04
N VAL A 59 -13.77 0.18 -17.49
CA VAL A 59 -14.54 -0.85 -16.77
C VAL A 59 -13.95 -1.11 -15.38
N TYR A 60 -12.62 -1.26 -15.27
CA TYR A 60 -11.96 -1.49 -13.99
C TYR A 60 -12.05 -0.27 -13.06
N ILE A 61 -11.89 0.94 -13.58
CA ILE A 61 -12.00 2.18 -12.80
C ILE A 61 -13.42 2.32 -12.24
N ARG A 62 -14.46 2.11 -13.06
CA ARG A 62 -15.86 2.13 -12.60
C ARG A 62 -16.09 1.15 -11.45
N ALA A 63 -15.51 -0.06 -11.54
CA ALA A 63 -15.61 -1.05 -10.47
C ALA A 63 -14.90 -0.60 -9.18
N LYS A 64 -13.70 0.02 -9.29
CA LYS A 64 -12.95 0.56 -8.14
C LYS A 64 -13.70 1.72 -7.47
N VAL A 65 -14.19 2.70 -8.24
CA VAL A 65 -14.97 3.83 -7.72
C VAL A 65 -16.24 3.35 -7.04
N LYS A 66 -16.96 2.42 -7.67
CA LYS A 66 -18.16 1.84 -7.07
C LYS A 66 -17.85 1.11 -5.76
N ALA A 67 -16.82 0.27 -5.74
CA ALA A 67 -16.44 -0.46 -4.52
C ALA A 67 -16.02 0.48 -3.39
N ALA A 68 -15.27 1.55 -3.70
CA ALA A 68 -14.90 2.57 -2.73
C ALA A 68 -16.14 3.26 -2.14
N SER A 69 -17.06 3.71 -3.00
CA SER A 69 -18.31 4.34 -2.56
C SER A 69 -19.19 3.39 -1.74
N ASP A 70 -19.29 2.11 -2.12
CA ASP A 70 -20.07 1.11 -1.40
C ASP A 70 -19.50 0.84 0.02
N ILE A 71 -18.20 1.10 0.25
CA ILE A 71 -17.51 0.93 1.55
C ILE A 71 -17.56 2.20 2.41
N GLY A 72 -17.83 3.37 1.81
CA GLY A 72 -17.75 4.66 2.50
C GLY A 72 -16.42 5.40 2.29
N ILE A 73 -15.63 5.01 1.29
CA ILE A 73 -14.40 5.69 0.87
C ILE A 73 -14.76 6.76 -0.16
N ASN A 74 -14.26 7.98 0.01
CA ASN A 74 -14.37 9.04 -0.98
C ASN A 74 -13.37 8.80 -2.13
N ALA A 75 -13.86 8.35 -3.28
CA ALA A 75 -13.04 8.09 -4.46
C ALA A 75 -13.09 9.25 -5.47
N ARG A 76 -11.92 9.84 -5.76
CA ARG A 76 -11.72 10.82 -6.84
C ARG A 76 -11.10 10.14 -8.06
N HIS A 77 -11.85 10.07 -9.15
CA HIS A 77 -11.33 9.69 -10.46
C HIS A 77 -10.84 10.94 -11.20
N ILE A 78 -9.55 10.97 -11.53
CA ILE A 78 -8.89 12.06 -12.24
C ILE A 78 -8.47 11.54 -13.61
N GLN A 79 -9.25 11.87 -14.62
CA GLN A 79 -8.97 11.50 -16.00
C GLN A 79 -8.23 12.64 -16.71
N LEU A 80 -7.00 12.35 -17.15
CA LEU A 80 -6.14 13.24 -17.90
C LEU A 80 -6.18 12.88 -19.39
N PRO A 81 -6.08 13.85 -20.31
CA PRO A 81 -6.13 13.58 -21.75
C PRO A 81 -4.90 12.81 -22.23
N ARG A 82 -5.00 12.17 -23.40
CA ARG A 82 -3.87 11.45 -24.04
C ARG A 82 -2.67 12.35 -24.35
N SER A 83 -2.91 13.65 -24.52
CA SER A 83 -1.86 14.67 -24.75
C SER A 83 -1.06 15.03 -23.49
N THR A 84 -1.37 14.44 -22.34
CA THR A 84 -0.66 14.67 -21.08
C THR A 84 0.81 14.28 -21.22
N THR A 85 1.69 15.18 -20.81
CA THR A 85 3.13 14.93 -20.74
C THR A 85 3.51 14.28 -19.39
N GLN A 86 4.68 13.63 -19.34
CA GLN A 86 5.21 13.10 -18.08
C GLN A 86 5.29 14.17 -16.98
N MET A 87 5.71 15.40 -17.30
CA MET A 87 5.82 16.48 -16.30
C MET A 87 4.45 16.84 -15.72
N GLN A 88 3.41 16.96 -16.55
CA GLN A 88 2.06 17.26 -16.10
C GLN A 88 1.49 16.14 -15.21
N LEU A 89 1.74 14.88 -15.56
CA LEU A 89 1.34 13.75 -14.73
C LEU A 89 2.07 13.74 -13.38
N LEU A 90 3.38 13.99 -13.36
CA LEU A 90 4.17 14.09 -12.13
C LEU A 90 3.70 15.25 -11.23
N GLN A 91 3.33 16.39 -11.82
CA GLN A 91 2.74 17.52 -11.08
C GLN A 91 1.38 17.16 -10.46
N ALA A 92 0.53 16.42 -11.19
CA ALA A 92 -0.74 15.94 -10.65
C ALA A 92 -0.54 14.99 -9.47
N ILE A 93 0.41 14.04 -9.58
CA ILE A 93 0.79 13.13 -8.49
C ILE A 93 1.32 13.90 -7.30
N HIS A 94 2.21 14.87 -7.52
CA HIS A 94 2.76 15.70 -6.45
C HIS A 94 1.65 16.45 -5.69
N GLY A 95 0.69 17.05 -6.40
CA GLY A 95 -0.45 17.71 -5.78
C GLY A 95 -1.27 16.77 -4.88
N LEU A 96 -1.46 15.52 -5.30
CA LEU A 96 -2.21 14.52 -4.52
C LEU A 96 -1.39 13.95 -3.34
N ASN A 97 -0.06 13.86 -3.47
CA ASN A 97 0.80 13.53 -2.33
C ASN A 97 0.65 14.56 -1.22
N GLN A 98 0.48 15.83 -1.56
CA GLN A 98 0.30 16.93 -0.60
C GLN A 98 -1.15 17.13 -0.11
N ASP A 99 -2.13 16.46 -0.73
CA ASP A 99 -3.55 16.58 -0.36
C ASP A 99 -3.86 15.69 0.87
N PRO A 100 -4.17 16.27 2.05
CA PRO A 100 -4.46 15.50 3.25
C PRO A 100 -5.77 14.71 3.18
N SER A 101 -6.67 15.04 2.25
CA SER A 101 -7.90 14.26 2.03
C SER A 101 -7.63 12.96 1.24
N VAL A 102 -6.46 12.83 0.63
CA VAL A 102 -6.05 11.65 -0.15
C VAL A 102 -5.14 10.78 0.70
N HIS A 103 -5.63 9.59 1.03
CA HIS A 103 -4.92 8.61 1.86
C HIS A 103 -4.31 7.49 1.01
N GLY A 104 -4.94 7.17 -0.11
CA GLY A 104 -4.45 6.24 -1.10
C GLY A 104 -4.49 6.80 -2.51
N MET A 105 -3.54 6.41 -3.34
CA MET A 105 -3.43 6.78 -4.74
C MET A 105 -3.08 5.56 -5.58
N ILE A 106 -3.70 5.50 -6.77
CA ILE A 106 -3.25 4.62 -7.85
C ILE A 106 -3.12 5.40 -9.14
N VAL A 107 -2.17 4.97 -9.99
CA VAL A 107 -2.12 5.36 -11.39
C VAL A 107 -2.53 4.15 -12.23
N GLN A 108 -3.60 4.28 -13.00
CA GLN A 108 -4.12 3.18 -13.82
C GLN A 108 -3.15 2.87 -14.97
N LEU A 109 -2.61 1.65 -14.97
CA LEU A 109 -1.76 1.13 -16.03
C LEU A 109 -2.53 0.19 -16.97
N PRO A 110 -2.09 0.01 -18.23
CA PRO A 110 -1.03 0.80 -18.88
C PRO A 110 -1.48 2.24 -19.18
N LEU A 111 -0.54 3.17 -19.29
CA LEU A 111 -0.83 4.55 -19.65
C LEU A 111 -1.24 4.66 -21.14
N ASP A 112 -2.34 5.36 -21.43
CA ASP A 112 -2.80 5.66 -22.79
C ASP A 112 -2.45 7.11 -23.15
N SER A 113 -1.21 7.30 -23.62
CA SER A 113 -0.63 8.61 -23.89
C SER A 113 -0.13 8.68 -25.33
N ASP A 114 -0.23 9.87 -25.93
CA ASP A 114 0.34 10.18 -27.25
C ASP A 114 1.86 10.37 -27.18
N THR A 115 2.39 10.61 -25.97
CA THR A 115 3.83 10.75 -25.71
C THR A 115 4.35 9.61 -24.84
N ALA A 116 5.63 9.26 -25.02
CA ALA A 116 6.26 8.27 -24.16
C ALA A 116 6.39 8.81 -22.72
N ILE A 117 5.79 8.08 -21.77
CA ILE A 117 5.87 8.35 -20.33
C ILE A 117 6.50 7.12 -19.66
N SER A 118 7.47 7.34 -18.78
CA SER A 118 8.05 6.27 -17.99
C SER A 118 7.11 5.86 -16.85
N GLU A 119 6.53 4.66 -16.93
CA GLU A 119 5.69 4.09 -15.86
C GLU A 119 6.45 3.98 -14.54
N ASP A 120 7.73 3.57 -14.59
CA ASP A 120 8.58 3.46 -13.40
C ASP A 120 8.71 4.82 -12.67
N ARG A 121 9.00 5.91 -13.40
CA ARG A 121 9.08 7.25 -12.79
C ARG A 121 7.74 7.74 -12.24
N VAL A 122 6.64 7.33 -12.86
CA VAL A 122 5.29 7.68 -12.42
C VAL A 122 4.95 6.97 -11.11
N ILE A 123 5.27 5.68 -11.02
CA ILE A 123 5.08 4.89 -9.79
C ILE A 123 5.98 5.42 -8.67
N GLU A 124 7.26 5.69 -8.94
CA GLU A 124 8.23 6.24 -7.98
C GLU A 124 7.88 7.64 -7.47
N ALA A 125 7.00 8.37 -8.16
CA ALA A 125 6.57 9.69 -7.73
C ALA A 125 5.44 9.65 -6.71
N ILE A 126 4.76 8.52 -6.55
CA ILE A 126 3.70 8.34 -5.55
C ILE A 126 4.37 8.24 -4.18
N ASP A 127 3.87 8.96 -3.18
CA ASP A 127 4.32 8.80 -1.79
C ASP A 127 4.15 7.32 -1.37
N PRO A 128 5.20 6.63 -0.88
CA PRO A 128 5.10 5.23 -0.44
C PRO A 128 3.94 4.97 0.54
N ASP A 129 3.65 5.93 1.43
CA ASP A 129 2.55 5.83 2.40
C ASP A 129 1.16 5.89 1.74
N LYS A 130 1.07 6.46 0.53
CA LYS A 130 -0.15 6.57 -0.28
C LYS A 130 -0.22 5.57 -1.45
N ASP A 131 0.83 4.80 -1.72
CA ASP A 131 0.86 3.79 -2.79
C ASP A 131 0.06 2.53 -2.40
N VAL A 132 -1.26 2.63 -2.49
CA VAL A 132 -2.18 1.54 -2.10
C VAL A 132 -2.22 0.40 -3.11
N ASP A 133 -1.55 0.54 -4.27
CA ASP A 133 -1.33 -0.58 -5.20
C ASP A 133 -0.06 -1.39 -4.86
N GLY A 134 0.78 -0.89 -3.97
CA GLY A 134 1.99 -1.56 -3.47
C GLY A 134 3.11 -1.70 -4.52
N LEU A 135 3.10 -0.86 -5.57
CA LEU A 135 4.06 -0.96 -6.67
C LEU A 135 5.31 -0.12 -6.48
N HIS A 136 5.30 0.82 -5.54
CA HIS A 136 6.43 1.69 -5.24
C HIS A 136 7.65 0.86 -4.80
N PRO A 137 8.87 1.14 -5.29
CA PRO A 137 10.06 0.36 -4.94
C PRO A 137 10.33 0.24 -3.44
N VAL A 138 9.98 1.27 -2.65
CA VAL A 138 10.03 1.21 -1.16
C VAL A 138 9.09 0.13 -0.62
N ASN A 139 7.82 0.10 -1.04
CA ASN A 139 6.85 -0.92 -0.62
C ASN A 139 7.28 -2.33 -1.06
N ALA A 140 7.76 -2.47 -2.30
CA ALA A 140 8.34 -3.71 -2.80
C ALA A 140 9.59 -4.13 -2.00
N GLY A 141 10.42 -3.17 -1.60
CA GLY A 141 11.58 -3.37 -0.73
C GLY A 141 11.16 -3.89 0.64
N CYS A 142 10.22 -3.23 1.31
CA CYS A 142 9.65 -3.67 2.59
C CYS A 142 9.12 -5.11 2.49
N LEU A 143 8.36 -5.44 1.44
CA LEU A 143 7.89 -6.80 1.22
C LEU A 143 9.06 -7.78 1.05
N SER A 144 10.09 -7.45 0.27
CA SER A 144 11.22 -8.35 0.05
C SER A 144 12.03 -8.62 1.33
N HIS A 145 12.07 -7.66 2.26
CA HIS A 145 12.68 -7.76 3.58
C HIS A 145 11.75 -8.32 4.68
N GLY A 146 10.52 -8.72 4.36
CA GLY A 146 9.57 -9.28 5.33
C GLY A 146 8.92 -8.24 6.24
N GLN A 147 9.10 -6.96 5.93
CA GLN A 147 8.57 -5.80 6.63
C GLN A 147 7.13 -5.49 6.20
N MET A 148 6.28 -6.52 6.06
CA MET A 148 4.89 -6.43 5.55
C MET A 148 3.97 -5.52 6.38
N ARG A 149 4.38 -5.16 7.60
CA ARG A 149 3.66 -4.22 8.46
C ARG A 149 3.91 -2.75 8.09
N TYR A 150 5.04 -2.45 7.48
CA TYR A 150 5.54 -1.09 7.26
C TYR A 150 5.30 -0.57 5.84
N GLY A 151 4.79 -1.40 4.93
CA GLY A 151 4.48 -1.01 3.55
C GLY A 151 3.18 -1.62 3.04
N HIS A 152 2.70 -1.09 1.92
CA HIS A 152 1.50 -1.61 1.26
C HIS A 152 1.82 -2.88 0.47
N LEU A 153 0.90 -3.84 0.51
CA LEU A 153 1.05 -5.11 -0.21
C LEU A 153 0.44 -4.99 -1.61
N PRO A 154 1.11 -5.52 -2.66
CA PRO A 154 0.52 -5.57 -3.99
C PRO A 154 -0.84 -6.27 -4.01
N CYS A 155 -1.85 -5.59 -4.54
CA CYS A 155 -3.26 -5.98 -4.39
C CYS A 155 -3.54 -7.41 -4.91
N THR A 156 -3.02 -7.74 -6.10
CA THR A 156 -3.25 -9.04 -6.75
C THR A 156 -2.59 -10.19 -5.97
N PRO A 157 -1.28 -10.16 -5.70
CA PRO A 157 -0.64 -11.15 -4.82
C PRO A 157 -1.29 -11.30 -3.45
N TRP A 158 -1.69 -10.18 -2.83
CA TRP A 158 -2.36 -10.25 -1.53
C TRP A 158 -3.72 -10.94 -1.64
N GLY A 159 -4.48 -10.68 -2.70
CA GLY A 159 -5.73 -11.37 -3.01
C GLY A 159 -5.54 -12.87 -3.20
N CYS A 160 -4.44 -13.29 -3.85
CA CYS A 160 -4.07 -14.70 -3.97
C CYS A 160 -3.81 -15.34 -2.60
N ILE A 161 -3.10 -14.68 -1.69
CA ILE A 161 -2.90 -15.17 -0.32
C ILE A 161 -4.24 -15.35 0.41
N GLN A 162 -5.18 -14.42 0.28
CA GLN A 162 -6.50 -14.56 0.91
C GLN A 162 -7.27 -15.76 0.34
N LEU A 163 -7.19 -16.01 -0.97
CA LEU A 163 -7.81 -17.17 -1.61
C LEU A 163 -7.19 -18.49 -1.13
N ILE A 164 -5.87 -18.54 -0.99
CA ILE A 164 -5.16 -19.72 -0.45
C ILE A 164 -5.59 -19.96 1.01
N LYS A 165 -5.66 -18.91 1.84
CA LYS A 165 -6.16 -19.01 3.22
C LYS A 165 -7.61 -19.49 3.29
N LYS A 166 -8.48 -19.01 2.39
CA LYS A 166 -9.88 -19.44 2.29
C LYS A 166 -10.00 -20.92 1.92
N ALA A 167 -9.05 -21.48 1.18
CA ALA A 167 -8.98 -22.90 0.90
C ALA A 167 -8.70 -23.77 2.15
N GLY A 168 -8.22 -23.16 3.25
CA GLY A 168 -7.87 -23.88 4.48
C GLY A 168 -6.59 -24.71 4.36
N VAL A 169 -5.78 -24.47 3.33
CA VAL A 169 -4.49 -25.17 3.13
C VAL A 169 -3.38 -24.43 3.86
N GLU A 170 -2.53 -25.19 4.55
CA GLU A 170 -1.38 -24.64 5.27
C GLU A 170 -0.30 -24.19 4.27
N ILE A 171 0.05 -22.89 4.32
CA ILE A 171 1.12 -22.33 3.48
C ILE A 171 2.50 -22.65 4.07
N GLN A 172 2.58 -22.74 5.40
CA GLN A 172 3.81 -23.03 6.11
C GLN A 172 4.33 -24.42 5.74
N GLY A 173 5.59 -24.48 5.28
CA GLY A 173 6.24 -25.72 4.86
C GLY A 173 5.84 -26.24 3.47
N ALA A 174 4.81 -25.68 2.83
CA ALA A 174 4.36 -26.09 1.51
C ALA A 174 5.40 -25.80 0.42
N GLU A 175 5.50 -26.67 -0.60
CA GLU A 175 6.24 -26.36 -1.83
C GLU A 175 5.36 -25.50 -2.75
N ALA A 176 5.69 -24.22 -2.87
CA ALA A 176 4.95 -23.27 -3.70
C ALA A 176 5.71 -22.95 -5.00
N VAL A 177 5.00 -22.98 -6.12
CA VAL A 177 5.53 -22.61 -7.43
C VAL A 177 4.81 -21.39 -7.97
N VAL A 178 5.57 -20.36 -8.34
CA VAL A 178 5.05 -19.17 -9.00
C VAL A 178 5.51 -19.16 -10.44
N LEU A 179 4.56 -19.26 -11.39
CA LEU A 179 4.84 -19.09 -12.81
C LEU A 179 4.67 -17.62 -13.19
N GLY A 180 5.80 -16.96 -13.45
CA GLY A 180 5.86 -15.53 -13.75
C GLY A 180 6.71 -14.77 -12.72
N ARG A 181 7.31 -13.67 -13.17
CA ARG A 181 8.19 -12.80 -12.35
C ARG A 181 7.97 -11.31 -12.63
N SER A 182 6.73 -10.95 -12.97
CA SER A 182 6.36 -9.56 -13.21
C SER A 182 6.44 -8.75 -11.91
N LYS A 183 6.62 -7.43 -12.04
CA LYS A 183 6.59 -6.49 -10.91
C LYS A 183 5.24 -6.49 -10.18
N ILE A 184 4.15 -6.73 -10.93
CA ILE A 184 2.77 -6.61 -10.44
C ILE A 184 2.29 -7.88 -9.73
N VAL A 185 2.70 -9.07 -10.20
CA VAL A 185 2.17 -10.34 -9.70
C VAL A 185 3.28 -11.29 -9.28
N GLY A 186 4.11 -11.75 -10.21
CA GLY A 186 4.98 -12.91 -9.97
C GLY A 186 5.99 -12.71 -8.84
N SER A 187 6.80 -11.64 -8.92
CA SER A 187 7.83 -11.36 -7.90
C SER A 187 7.23 -11.12 -6.51
N PRO A 188 6.25 -10.20 -6.32
CA PRO A 188 5.64 -10.01 -5.01
C PRO A 188 4.87 -11.23 -4.48
N MET A 189 4.29 -12.05 -5.35
CA MET A 189 3.65 -13.31 -4.93
C MET A 189 4.66 -14.28 -4.33
N ALA A 190 5.84 -14.42 -4.94
CA ALA A 190 6.91 -15.26 -4.42
C ALA A 190 7.38 -14.78 -3.04
N GLU A 191 7.52 -13.47 -2.86
CA GLU A 191 7.88 -12.86 -1.58
C GLU A 191 6.81 -13.10 -0.50
N LEU A 192 5.53 -12.92 -0.82
CA LEU A 192 4.44 -13.18 0.13
C LEU A 192 4.40 -14.66 0.56
N LEU A 193 4.53 -15.60 -0.38
CA LEU A 193 4.56 -17.03 -0.05
C LEU A 193 5.76 -17.38 0.85
N LYS A 194 6.94 -16.81 0.54
CA LYS A 194 8.15 -16.99 1.35
C LYS A 194 7.94 -16.48 2.79
N TRP A 195 7.35 -15.30 2.95
CA TRP A 195 7.07 -14.73 4.28
C TRP A 195 5.88 -15.37 4.98
N HIS A 196 5.08 -16.17 4.27
CA HIS A 196 4.15 -17.15 4.84
C HIS A 196 4.77 -18.53 5.05
N HIS A 197 6.10 -18.63 5.06
CA HIS A 197 6.89 -19.82 5.37
C HIS A 197 6.78 -20.98 4.35
N ALA A 198 6.38 -20.70 3.10
CA ALA A 198 6.48 -21.68 2.03
C ALA A 198 7.92 -21.80 1.50
N THR A 199 8.27 -22.97 0.95
CA THR A 199 9.45 -23.12 0.09
C THR A 199 9.08 -22.73 -1.34
N VAL A 200 9.66 -21.66 -1.87
CA VAL A 200 9.18 -21.05 -3.13
C VAL A 200 10.13 -21.29 -4.30
N SER A 201 9.59 -21.79 -5.41
CA SER A 201 10.26 -21.84 -6.72
C SER A 201 9.60 -20.86 -7.70
N THR A 202 10.36 -19.89 -8.21
CA THR A 202 9.90 -18.95 -9.24
C THR A 202 10.33 -19.43 -10.62
N CYS A 203 9.36 -19.70 -11.49
CA CYS A 203 9.60 -20.12 -12.88
C CYS A 203 9.24 -19.03 -13.90
N HIS A 204 9.85 -19.10 -15.08
CA HIS A 204 9.66 -18.13 -16.15
C HIS A 204 9.95 -18.74 -17.53
N SER A 205 9.89 -17.94 -18.59
CA SER A 205 10.10 -18.34 -19.99
C SER A 205 11.46 -18.98 -20.32
N ARG A 206 12.40 -19.00 -19.38
CA ARG A 206 13.74 -19.62 -19.54
C ARG A 206 13.98 -20.78 -18.56
N THR A 207 12.96 -21.15 -17.79
CA THR A 207 13.01 -22.33 -16.91
C THR A 207 13.00 -23.59 -17.76
N LYS A 208 14.00 -24.44 -17.58
CA LYS A 208 14.04 -25.78 -18.18
C LYS A 208 13.06 -26.68 -17.43
N ASN A 209 12.44 -27.63 -18.14
CA ASN A 209 11.54 -28.62 -17.56
C ASN A 209 10.47 -28.03 -16.63
N ILE A 210 9.82 -26.93 -17.05
CA ILE A 210 8.85 -26.20 -16.21
C ILE A 210 7.74 -27.11 -15.63
N GLN A 211 7.33 -28.15 -16.38
CA GLN A 211 6.37 -29.14 -15.94
C GLN A 211 6.81 -29.89 -14.67
N GLU A 212 8.09 -30.25 -14.55
CA GLU A 212 8.64 -30.95 -13.36
C GLU A 212 8.61 -30.08 -12.10
N HIS A 213 8.67 -28.76 -12.26
CA HIS A 213 8.46 -27.83 -11.14
C HIS A 213 6.99 -27.80 -10.74
N VAL A 214 6.08 -27.62 -11.71
CA VAL A 214 4.63 -27.53 -11.46
C VAL A 214 4.08 -28.82 -10.83
N LEU A 215 4.60 -29.99 -11.23
CA LEU A 215 4.20 -31.29 -10.70
C LEU A 215 4.53 -31.51 -9.21
N ARG A 216 5.42 -30.71 -8.62
CA ARG A 216 5.80 -30.80 -7.20
C ARG A 216 5.04 -29.81 -6.32
N ALA A 217 4.43 -28.79 -6.91
CA ALA A 217 3.77 -27.70 -6.23
C ALA A 217 2.54 -28.16 -5.43
N ASP A 218 2.56 -27.96 -4.12
CA ASP A 218 1.36 -27.98 -3.26
C ASP A 218 0.49 -26.76 -3.54
N ILE A 219 1.13 -25.62 -3.78
CA ILE A 219 0.49 -24.35 -4.13
C ILE A 219 1.07 -23.86 -5.45
N LEU A 220 0.24 -23.76 -6.48
CA LEU A 220 0.61 -23.23 -7.78
C LEU A 220 -0.05 -21.87 -8.00
N VAL A 221 0.75 -20.83 -8.25
CA VAL A 221 0.25 -19.51 -8.67
C VAL A 221 0.74 -19.21 -10.08
N VAL A 222 -0.18 -18.87 -10.99
CA VAL A 222 0.12 -18.66 -12.42
C VAL A 222 -0.28 -17.26 -12.83
N GLY A 223 0.67 -16.48 -13.35
CA GLY A 223 0.43 -15.13 -13.88
C GLY A 223 1.41 -14.78 -14.99
N ILE A 224 1.19 -15.39 -16.16
CA ILE A 224 2.06 -15.29 -17.35
C ILE A 224 1.36 -14.70 -18.58
N GLY A 225 0.03 -14.57 -18.56
CA GLY A 225 -0.75 -13.98 -19.67
C GLY A 225 -0.73 -14.83 -20.94
N LYS A 226 -0.90 -16.14 -20.78
CA LYS A 226 -0.96 -17.11 -21.90
C LYS A 226 -2.10 -18.10 -21.65
N PRO A 227 -3.20 -18.02 -22.42
CA PRO A 227 -4.38 -18.82 -22.15
C PRO A 227 -4.09 -20.32 -22.24
N HIS A 228 -4.54 -21.07 -21.24
CA HIS A 228 -4.41 -22.54 -21.15
C HIS A 228 -2.98 -23.07 -21.31
N PHE A 229 -1.96 -22.29 -20.91
CA PHE A 229 -0.57 -22.73 -20.98
C PHE A 229 -0.31 -23.90 -20.03
N VAL A 230 -0.79 -23.82 -18.79
CA VAL A 230 -0.64 -24.89 -17.80
C VAL A 230 -1.72 -25.94 -18.04
N LYS A 231 -1.28 -27.18 -18.28
CA LYS A 231 -2.17 -28.32 -18.57
C LYS A 231 -2.53 -29.08 -17.29
N GLY A 232 -3.66 -29.79 -17.32
CA GLY A 232 -4.13 -30.55 -16.16
C GLY A 232 -3.15 -31.63 -15.71
N ASP A 233 -2.45 -32.29 -16.64
CA ASP A 233 -1.45 -33.32 -16.33
C ASP A 233 -0.18 -32.75 -15.65
N TRP A 234 -0.02 -31.43 -15.58
CA TRP A 234 1.07 -30.77 -14.85
C TRP A 234 0.74 -30.58 -13.37
N ILE A 235 -0.55 -30.58 -13.01
CA ILE A 235 -1.00 -30.27 -11.66
C ILE A 235 -0.73 -31.46 -10.73
N LYS A 236 -0.03 -31.21 -9.61
CA LYS A 236 0.11 -32.21 -8.54
C LYS A 236 -1.29 -32.57 -8.00
N PRO A 237 -1.62 -33.87 -7.85
CA PRO A 237 -2.87 -34.28 -7.23
C PRO A 237 -3.03 -33.65 -5.83
N GLY A 238 -4.17 -33.03 -5.57
CA GLY A 238 -4.46 -32.35 -4.31
C GLY A 238 -3.90 -30.93 -4.18
N ALA A 239 -3.27 -30.37 -5.21
CA ALA A 239 -2.72 -29.00 -5.16
C ALA A 239 -3.80 -27.91 -5.12
N VAL A 240 -3.43 -26.75 -4.58
CA VAL A 240 -4.18 -25.49 -4.70
C VAL A 240 -3.68 -24.75 -5.93
N VAL A 241 -4.58 -24.40 -6.84
CA VAL A 241 -4.25 -23.69 -8.09
C VAL A 241 -4.88 -22.31 -8.11
N ILE A 242 -4.03 -21.27 -8.14
CA ILE A 242 -4.41 -19.87 -8.26
C ILE A 242 -4.02 -19.36 -9.66
N ASP A 243 -5.00 -18.95 -10.43
CA ASP A 243 -4.87 -18.46 -11.80
C ASP A 243 -5.15 -16.94 -11.84
N CYS A 244 -4.07 -16.18 -12.02
CA CYS A 244 -4.08 -14.73 -12.17
C CYS A 244 -4.23 -14.30 -13.63
N GLY A 245 -4.27 -15.24 -14.58
CA GLY A 245 -4.36 -14.96 -16.01
C GLY A 245 -5.70 -14.32 -16.37
N ILE A 246 -5.67 -13.25 -17.16
CA ILE A 246 -6.85 -12.64 -17.75
C ILE A 246 -6.56 -12.43 -19.23
N ASN A 247 -6.99 -13.39 -20.05
CA ASN A 247 -6.78 -13.40 -21.49
C ASN A 247 -8.12 -13.21 -22.20
N ALA A 248 -8.30 -12.07 -22.89
CA ALA A 248 -9.49 -11.81 -23.69
C ALA A 248 -9.35 -12.48 -25.06
N ILE A 249 -10.25 -13.42 -25.38
CA ILE A 249 -10.28 -14.14 -26.66
C ILE A 249 -11.61 -13.82 -27.36
N PRO A 250 -11.62 -13.52 -28.68
CA PRO A 250 -12.86 -13.37 -29.45
C PRO A 250 -13.84 -14.52 -29.22
N ASP A 251 -15.09 -14.18 -28.94
CA ASP A 251 -16.20 -15.11 -28.73
C ASP A 251 -17.52 -14.40 -29.07
N GLU A 252 -18.04 -14.67 -30.26
CA GLU A 252 -19.29 -14.08 -30.78
C GLU A 252 -20.52 -14.44 -29.93
N THR A 253 -20.44 -15.48 -29.08
CA THR A 253 -21.54 -15.87 -28.20
C THR A 253 -21.66 -14.96 -26.97
N LYS A 254 -20.65 -14.12 -26.69
CA LYS A 254 -20.65 -13.19 -25.56
C LYS A 254 -21.09 -11.80 -26.01
N LYS A 255 -21.90 -11.13 -25.17
CA LYS A 255 -22.31 -9.73 -25.41
C LYS A 255 -21.14 -8.77 -25.57
N SER A 256 -20.01 -9.06 -24.94
CA SER A 256 -18.75 -8.30 -25.03
C SER A 256 -17.95 -8.59 -26.30
N GLY A 257 -18.36 -9.56 -27.13
CA GLY A 257 -17.57 -10.05 -28.28
C GLY A 257 -16.34 -10.86 -27.90
N HIS A 258 -16.07 -11.03 -26.61
CA HIS A 258 -14.90 -11.73 -26.08
C HIS A 258 -15.24 -12.52 -24.82
N ARG A 259 -14.57 -13.66 -24.61
CA ARG A 259 -14.52 -14.43 -23.36
C ARG A 259 -13.18 -14.23 -22.66
N LEU A 260 -13.20 -14.28 -21.33
CA LEU A 260 -11.98 -14.24 -20.51
C LEU A 260 -11.56 -15.67 -20.16
N LEU A 261 -10.30 -15.99 -20.39
CA LEU A 261 -9.68 -17.28 -20.02
C LEU A 261 -8.44 -17.05 -19.15
N GLY A 262 -8.22 -18.00 -18.24
CA GLY A 262 -7.04 -18.04 -17.39
C GLY A 262 -5.83 -18.64 -18.09
N ASP A 263 -4.69 -18.61 -17.40
CA ASP A 263 -3.44 -19.20 -17.87
C ASP A 263 -3.43 -20.73 -17.67
N VAL A 264 -4.35 -21.26 -16.88
CA VAL A 264 -4.54 -22.69 -16.61
C VAL A 264 -5.72 -23.23 -17.42
N ASP A 265 -5.56 -24.44 -17.97
CA ASP A 265 -6.69 -25.21 -18.49
C ASP A 265 -7.56 -25.72 -17.33
N THR A 266 -8.47 -24.86 -16.86
CA THR A 266 -9.27 -25.09 -15.65
C THR A 266 -10.08 -26.39 -15.71
N ALA A 267 -10.59 -26.76 -16.88
CA ALA A 267 -11.41 -27.96 -17.05
C ALA A 267 -10.61 -29.24 -16.75
N GLU A 268 -9.37 -29.32 -17.23
CA GLU A 268 -8.50 -30.48 -16.96
C GLU A 268 -7.80 -30.38 -15.59
N ALA A 269 -7.38 -29.18 -15.18
CA ALA A 269 -6.72 -28.96 -13.89
C ALA A 269 -7.65 -29.24 -12.69
N SER A 270 -8.94 -28.93 -12.81
CA SER A 270 -9.94 -29.19 -11.77
C SER A 270 -10.11 -30.68 -11.45
N LYS A 271 -9.74 -31.59 -12.36
CA LYS A 271 -9.82 -33.05 -12.10
C LYS A 271 -8.70 -33.54 -11.18
N ARG A 272 -7.69 -32.72 -10.90
CA ARG A 272 -6.52 -33.08 -10.07
C ARG A 272 -6.30 -32.18 -8.87
N ALA A 273 -6.58 -30.89 -9.01
CA ALA A 273 -6.46 -29.93 -7.92
C ALA A 273 -7.47 -30.25 -6.80
N SER A 274 -7.13 -29.93 -5.56
CA SER A 274 -8.12 -29.89 -4.46
C SER A 274 -8.94 -28.61 -4.51
N PHE A 275 -8.29 -27.49 -4.85
CA PHE A 275 -8.89 -26.17 -4.98
C PHE A 275 -8.40 -25.48 -6.25
N ILE A 276 -9.29 -24.76 -6.93
CA ILE A 276 -8.91 -23.99 -8.12
C ILE A 276 -9.69 -22.68 -8.22
N THR A 277 -9.01 -21.60 -8.58
CA THR A 277 -9.68 -20.34 -8.88
C THR A 277 -10.26 -20.35 -10.30
N PRO A 278 -11.50 -19.90 -10.50
CA PRO A 278 -12.08 -19.74 -11.82
C PRO A 278 -11.57 -18.46 -12.50
N VAL A 279 -11.56 -18.47 -13.84
CA VAL A 279 -11.41 -17.25 -14.64
C VAL A 279 -12.58 -17.13 -15.60
N PRO A 280 -13.41 -16.08 -15.52
CA PRO A 280 -13.39 -14.99 -14.53
C PRO A 280 -13.97 -15.38 -13.15
N GLY A 281 -13.82 -14.47 -12.17
CA GLY A 281 -14.46 -14.57 -10.86
C GLY A 281 -13.58 -15.11 -9.72
N GLY A 282 -12.32 -15.44 -10.01
CA GLY A 282 -11.29 -15.83 -9.05
C GLY A 282 -10.48 -14.63 -8.55
N VAL A 283 -9.26 -14.46 -9.04
CA VAL A 283 -8.32 -13.45 -8.53
C VAL A 283 -8.77 -12.00 -8.77
N GLY A 284 -9.33 -11.68 -9.94
CA GLY A 284 -9.66 -10.30 -10.33
C GLY A 284 -10.54 -9.53 -9.33
N PRO A 285 -11.68 -10.08 -8.85
CA PRO A 285 -12.48 -9.43 -7.80
C PRO A 285 -11.72 -9.17 -6.49
N MET A 286 -10.77 -10.04 -6.13
CA MET A 286 -9.95 -9.85 -4.93
C MET A 286 -9.01 -8.66 -5.05
N THR A 287 -8.44 -8.41 -6.24
CA THR A 287 -7.58 -7.24 -6.48
C THR A 287 -8.28 -5.93 -6.07
N VAL A 288 -9.56 -5.76 -6.41
CA VAL A 288 -10.31 -4.56 -6.01
C VAL A 288 -10.55 -4.51 -4.51
N ALA A 289 -10.90 -5.63 -3.87
CA ALA A 289 -11.10 -5.67 -2.41
C ALA A 289 -9.82 -5.34 -1.64
N MET A 290 -8.67 -5.86 -2.09
CA MET A 290 -7.37 -5.61 -1.47
C MET A 290 -6.91 -4.16 -1.65
N LEU A 291 -7.20 -3.54 -2.79
CA LEU A 291 -6.99 -2.10 -2.99
C LEU A 291 -7.76 -1.27 -1.94
N MET A 292 -9.03 -1.61 -1.71
CA MET A 292 -9.84 -0.93 -0.69
C MET A 292 -9.27 -1.16 0.70
N GLN A 293 -8.82 -2.39 0.99
CA GLN A 293 -8.21 -2.70 2.28
C GLN A 293 -6.89 -1.94 2.53
N ASN A 294 -6.01 -1.82 1.53
CA ASN A 294 -4.83 -0.95 1.64
C ASN A 294 -5.22 0.52 1.86
N THR A 295 -6.28 0.99 1.20
CA THR A 295 -6.79 2.36 1.37
C THR A 295 -7.30 2.62 2.77
N VAL A 296 -8.10 1.71 3.34
CA VAL A 296 -8.60 1.82 4.73
C VAL A 296 -7.44 1.78 5.72
N ARG A 297 -6.45 0.89 5.51
CA ARG A 297 -5.24 0.84 6.34
C ARG A 297 -4.43 2.14 6.28
N ALA A 298 -4.22 2.69 5.08
CA ALA A 298 -3.52 3.97 4.90
C ALA A 298 -4.27 5.12 5.60
N ALA A 299 -5.59 5.16 5.45
CA ALA A 299 -6.44 6.16 6.09
C ALA A 299 -6.42 6.06 7.62
N ALA A 300 -6.50 4.84 8.18
CA ALA A 300 -6.40 4.60 9.61
C ALA A 300 -5.06 5.11 10.19
N LEU A 301 -3.94 4.76 9.54
CA LEU A 301 -2.61 5.22 9.97
C LEU A 301 -2.46 6.74 9.87
N ALA A 302 -3.05 7.37 8.85
CA ALA A 302 -3.01 8.81 8.69
C ALA A 302 -3.78 9.54 9.80
N VAL A 303 -5.02 9.13 10.07
CA VAL A 303 -5.85 9.78 11.10
C VAL A 303 -5.31 9.54 12.51
N GLU A 304 -4.78 8.35 12.78
CA GLU A 304 -4.13 8.03 14.05
C GLU A 304 -2.89 8.90 14.29
N ARG A 305 -2.06 9.06 13.25
CA ARG A 305 -0.87 9.93 13.30
C ARG A 305 -1.25 11.39 13.52
N GLU A 306 -2.31 11.86 12.86
CA GLU A 306 -2.83 13.19 13.13
C GLU A 306 -3.20 13.29 14.61
N HIS A 307 -4.01 12.35 15.13
CA HIS A 307 -4.54 12.26 16.51
C HIS A 307 -3.58 11.73 17.58
N GLN A 308 -2.27 11.78 17.34
CA GLN A 308 -1.30 11.49 18.40
C GLN A 308 -1.27 12.61 19.45
N ASP A 309 -1.40 12.23 20.72
CA ASP A 309 -1.37 13.15 21.88
C ASP A 309 0.06 13.47 22.37
N SER A 310 1.05 12.73 21.87
CA SER A 310 2.46 12.85 22.22
C SER A 310 3.35 12.76 20.98
N TRP A 311 4.41 13.56 20.94
CA TRP A 311 5.40 13.49 19.87
C TRP A 311 6.63 12.68 20.32
N GLU A 312 7.16 11.84 19.44
CA GLU A 312 8.41 11.11 19.65
C GLU A 312 9.62 12.08 19.51
N LEU A 313 9.77 12.96 20.49
CA LEU A 313 10.84 13.95 20.55
C LEU A 313 11.74 13.68 21.75
N GLU A 314 13.02 13.48 21.49
CA GLU A 314 14.05 13.34 22.52
C GLU A 314 14.84 14.66 22.66
N PRO A 315 14.77 15.35 23.81
CA PRO A 315 15.55 16.55 24.04
C PRO A 315 17.02 16.19 24.28
N LEU A 316 17.93 17.06 23.83
CA LEU A 316 19.35 16.89 24.11
C LEU A 316 19.62 16.88 25.62
N THR A 317 20.49 15.97 26.05
CA THR A 317 21.02 15.98 27.42
C THR A 317 21.85 17.24 27.63
N ILE A 318 21.56 17.99 28.69
CA ILE A 318 22.31 19.20 29.03
C ILE A 318 23.55 18.79 29.82
N GLU A 319 24.73 19.09 29.28
CA GLU A 319 26.03 18.94 29.95
C GLU A 319 26.59 20.34 30.28
N PRO A 320 26.42 20.86 31.51
CA PRO A 320 26.88 22.18 31.87
C PRO A 320 28.41 22.27 31.84
N LEU A 321 28.94 23.28 31.15
CA LEU A 321 30.39 23.53 31.08
C LEU A 321 30.80 24.66 32.03
N SER A 322 31.97 24.53 32.65
CA SER A 322 32.58 25.55 33.50
C SER A 322 34.04 25.79 33.07
N PRO A 323 34.42 27.02 32.68
CA PRO A 323 33.57 28.21 32.60
C PRO A 323 32.49 28.11 31.51
N VAL A 324 31.40 28.88 31.65
CA VAL A 324 30.30 28.90 30.68
C VAL A 324 30.83 29.41 29.33
N PRO A 325 30.69 28.66 28.23
CA PRO A 325 31.11 29.10 26.89
C PRO A 325 30.28 30.30 26.41
N SER A 326 30.79 31.04 25.43
CA SER A 326 30.01 32.09 24.77
C SER A 326 28.83 31.51 23.97
N ASP A 327 27.76 32.30 23.79
CA ASP A 327 26.56 31.88 23.05
C ASP A 327 26.88 31.33 21.65
N ILE A 328 27.85 31.95 20.95
CA ILE A 328 28.29 31.49 19.63
C ILE A 328 29.00 30.14 19.69
N ALA A 329 29.77 29.87 20.76
CA ALA A 329 30.42 28.59 20.97
C ALA A 329 29.39 27.51 21.29
N VAL A 330 28.39 27.81 22.13
CA VAL A 330 27.27 26.91 22.43
C VAL A 330 26.49 26.59 21.15
N SER A 331 26.08 27.62 20.39
CA SER A 331 25.33 27.43 19.14
C SER A 331 26.09 26.60 18.11
N ARG A 332 27.41 26.83 17.94
CA ARG A 332 28.25 26.07 16.99
C ARG A 332 28.62 24.67 17.47
N SER A 333 28.52 24.41 18.77
CA SER A 333 28.77 23.06 19.33
C SER A 333 27.65 22.07 19.01
N GLN A 334 26.46 22.57 18.64
CA GLN A 334 25.27 21.76 18.38
C GLN A 334 25.05 21.57 16.88
N ARG A 335 24.61 20.36 16.50
CA ARG A 335 24.14 20.05 15.15
C ARG A 335 22.60 19.94 15.19
N PRO A 336 21.87 20.94 14.68
CA PRO A 336 20.41 20.89 14.66
C PRO A 336 19.92 19.74 13.78
N ARG A 337 18.84 19.07 14.22
CA ARG A 337 18.08 18.13 13.40
C ARG A 337 17.43 18.88 12.23
N PRO A 338 17.27 18.26 11.03
CA PRO A 338 16.53 18.88 9.94
C PRO A 338 15.12 19.28 10.38
N VAL A 339 14.74 20.52 10.09
CA VAL A 339 13.46 21.10 10.52
C VAL A 339 12.26 20.40 9.85
N SER A 340 12.46 19.82 8.67
CA SER A 340 11.46 19.00 7.97
C SER A 340 11.12 17.72 8.75
N GLU A 341 12.13 17.05 9.32
CA GLU A 341 11.93 15.88 10.16
C GLU A 341 11.22 16.23 11.47
N LEU A 342 11.61 17.34 12.09
CA LEU A 342 10.92 17.87 13.27
C LEU A 342 9.46 18.17 12.94
N GLY A 343 9.21 18.86 11.83
CA GLY A 343 7.85 19.17 11.36
C GLY A 343 7.00 17.92 11.16
N SER A 344 7.54 16.91 10.49
CA SER A 344 6.85 15.62 10.31
C SER A 344 6.57 14.91 11.64
N THR A 345 7.54 14.94 12.58
CA THR A 345 7.41 14.34 13.92
C THR A 345 6.27 14.98 14.72
N VAL A 346 6.05 16.30 14.54
CA VAL A 346 4.97 17.04 15.22
C VAL A 346 3.66 17.09 14.43
N GLY A 347 3.56 16.35 13.32
CA GLY A 347 2.31 16.25 12.54
C GLY A 347 2.07 17.36 11.52
N LEU A 348 3.11 18.13 11.14
CA LEU A 348 3.03 19.06 10.02
C LEU A 348 3.25 18.32 8.69
N LEU A 349 2.47 18.71 7.69
CA LEU A 349 2.61 18.21 6.34
C LEU A 349 3.78 18.91 5.63
N PRO A 350 4.45 18.27 4.66
CA PRO A 350 5.50 18.91 3.89
C PRO A 350 5.04 20.20 3.18
N SER A 351 3.80 20.23 2.69
CA SER A 351 3.17 21.40 2.07
C SER A 351 2.91 22.56 3.05
N GLU A 352 2.98 22.32 4.35
CA GLU A 352 2.79 23.33 5.40
C GLU A 352 4.11 23.94 5.86
N LEU A 353 5.25 23.51 5.30
CA LEU A 353 6.58 23.96 5.66
C LEU A 353 7.30 24.62 4.49
N ASP A 354 7.51 25.94 4.60
CA ASP A 354 8.38 26.67 3.70
C ASP A 354 9.81 26.63 4.25
N LEU A 355 10.65 25.75 3.69
CA LEU A 355 12.03 25.54 4.14
C LEU A 355 12.97 26.69 3.72
N PHE A 356 13.81 27.16 4.64
CA PHE A 356 14.88 28.14 4.46
C PHE A 356 16.23 27.50 4.83
N GLY A 357 16.66 26.54 4.02
CA GLY A 357 17.74 25.62 4.37
C GLY A 357 17.25 24.47 5.25
N GLU A 358 18.18 23.70 5.82
CA GLU A 358 17.84 22.46 6.54
C GLU A 358 17.25 22.68 7.92
N THR A 359 17.50 23.83 8.55
CA THR A 359 17.29 24.03 10.00
C THR A 359 16.26 25.10 10.32
N LYS A 360 15.68 25.73 9.30
CA LYS A 360 14.75 26.83 9.43
C LYS A 360 13.60 26.65 8.46
N ALA A 361 12.38 26.88 8.94
CA ALA A 361 11.18 26.87 8.12
C ALA A 361 10.20 27.95 8.58
N LYS A 362 9.26 28.33 7.71
CA LYS A 362 8.01 28.96 8.13
C LYS A 362 6.89 27.92 8.06
N VAL A 363 5.96 28.02 8.99
CA VAL A 363 4.76 27.17 9.03
C VAL A 363 3.62 27.93 8.38
N ALA A 364 2.95 27.32 7.41
CA ALA A 364 1.81 27.91 6.73
C ALA A 364 0.58 28.01 7.66
N LEU A 365 -0.23 29.07 7.50
CA LEU A 365 -1.44 29.25 8.30
C LEU A 365 -2.55 28.23 7.97
N SER A 366 -2.46 27.55 6.81
CA SER A 366 -3.37 26.46 6.42
C SER A 366 -3.40 25.31 7.43
N VAL A 367 -2.36 25.16 8.25
CA VAL A 367 -2.34 24.22 9.39
C VAL A 367 -3.52 24.46 10.33
N LEU A 368 -3.85 25.73 10.60
CA LEU A 368 -4.95 26.10 11.50
C LEU A 368 -6.30 25.71 10.91
N GLU A 369 -6.46 25.83 9.60
CA GLU A 369 -7.69 25.44 8.89
C GLU A 369 -7.85 23.91 8.89
N ARG A 370 -6.77 23.17 8.64
CA ARG A 370 -6.79 21.69 8.67
C ARG A 370 -7.12 21.17 10.07
N LEU A 371 -6.48 21.73 11.09
CA LEU A 371 -6.63 21.32 12.48
C LEU A 371 -7.78 22.03 13.23
N GLN A 372 -8.66 22.76 12.53
CA GLN A 372 -9.77 23.49 13.15
C GLN A 372 -10.74 22.59 13.95
N HIS A 373 -10.75 21.29 13.64
CA HIS A 373 -11.57 20.29 14.33
C HIS A 373 -11.03 19.94 15.73
N ARG A 374 -9.79 20.33 16.05
CA ARG A 374 -9.20 20.14 17.37
C ARG A 374 -9.66 21.24 18.32
N ALA A 375 -10.53 20.87 19.25
CA ALA A 375 -11.07 21.78 20.25
C ALA A 375 -10.04 22.19 21.32
N ASP A 376 -9.06 21.31 21.61
CA ASP A 376 -8.10 21.48 22.70
C ASP A 376 -6.67 21.61 22.17
N GLY A 377 -5.94 22.61 22.65
CA GLY A 377 -4.54 22.85 22.34
C GLY A 377 -3.75 23.26 23.58
N LYS A 378 -2.49 22.83 23.68
CA LYS A 378 -1.59 23.25 24.75
C LYS A 378 -1.04 24.64 24.42
N TYR A 379 -1.38 25.64 25.22
CA TYR A 379 -0.76 26.96 25.10
C TYR A 379 0.61 26.95 25.79
N VAL A 380 1.68 26.96 24.99
CA VAL A 380 3.05 27.00 25.49
C VAL A 380 3.54 28.45 25.51
N VAL A 381 3.64 29.02 26.71
CA VAL A 381 4.25 30.33 26.92
C VAL A 381 5.76 30.17 26.97
N VAL A 382 6.45 30.60 25.91
CA VAL A 382 7.92 30.68 25.91
C VAL A 382 8.32 32.10 26.30
N GLY A 383 8.76 32.28 27.55
CA GLY A 383 9.32 33.55 28.02
C GLY A 383 10.75 33.73 27.51
N GLY A 384 11.00 34.76 26.72
CA GLY A 384 12.35 35.19 26.33
C GLY A 384 12.76 36.43 27.11
N ILE A 385 13.88 36.36 27.86
CA ILE A 385 14.50 37.54 28.46
C ILE A 385 15.63 38.00 27.52
N THR A 386 15.51 39.20 26.98
CA THR A 386 16.61 39.86 26.27
C THR A 386 17.69 40.22 27.31
N PRO A 387 18.96 39.81 27.13
CA PRO A 387 20.01 40.15 28.08
C PRO A 387 20.31 41.64 27.93
N THR A 388 19.60 42.47 28.68
CA THR A 388 20.08 43.80 29.02
C THR A 388 21.01 43.66 30.21
N PRO A 389 22.14 44.38 30.23
CA PRO A 389 23.06 44.36 31.35
C PRO A 389 22.37 45.05 32.54
N LEU A 390 22.56 44.63 33.77
CA LEU A 390 23.48 45.29 34.70
C LEU A 390 23.34 44.59 36.06
N GLY A 391 24.44 44.28 36.76
CA GLY A 391 24.52 44.19 38.24
C GLY A 391 23.57 43.33 39.11
N GLU A 392 22.42 42.81 38.65
CA GLU A 392 21.30 42.45 39.56
C GLU A 392 20.84 40.99 39.59
N GLY A 393 21.35 40.06 38.78
CA GLY A 393 20.88 38.67 38.96
C GLY A 393 21.35 37.70 37.90
N LYS A 394 22.14 36.72 38.33
CA LYS A 394 22.47 35.54 37.53
C LYS A 394 21.31 34.54 37.57
N SER A 395 21.18 33.87 36.42
CA SER A 395 20.44 32.64 36.13
C SER A 395 18.92 32.79 35.98
N THR A 396 18.46 32.67 34.74
CA THR A 396 17.08 32.23 34.47
C THR A 396 17.15 31.01 33.55
N THR A 397 16.59 29.90 34.02
CA THR A 397 16.35 28.71 33.21
C THR A 397 15.31 29.05 32.16
N THR A 398 15.74 29.32 30.94
CA THR A 398 14.83 29.36 29.79
C THR A 398 14.46 27.91 29.50
N ILE A 399 13.19 27.54 29.73
CA ILE A 399 12.67 26.32 29.11
C ILE A 399 12.68 26.60 27.61
N GLY A 400 13.57 25.93 26.89
CA GLY A 400 13.57 26.00 25.44
C GLY A 400 12.23 25.50 24.92
N LEU A 401 11.72 26.06 23.82
CA LEU A 401 10.48 25.60 23.19
C LEU A 401 10.50 24.06 23.02
N SER A 402 11.63 23.48 22.63
CA SER A 402 11.83 22.03 22.55
C SER A 402 11.59 21.28 23.85
N GLN A 403 12.04 21.79 25.00
CA GLN A 403 11.79 21.17 26.31
C GLN A 403 10.32 21.29 26.73
N ALA A 404 9.65 22.39 26.38
CA ALA A 404 8.22 22.56 26.62
C ALA A 404 7.38 21.63 25.74
N LEU A 405 7.77 21.44 24.48
CA LEU A 405 7.10 20.54 23.54
C LEU A 405 7.18 19.06 23.99
N VAL A 406 8.27 18.65 24.67
CA VAL A 406 8.44 17.27 25.18
C VAL A 406 7.76 17.05 26.55
N ARG A 407 7.88 18.00 27.48
CA ARG A 407 7.34 17.84 28.86
C ARG A 407 5.81 17.77 28.93
N GLY A 408 5.11 18.27 27.91
CA GLY A 408 3.66 18.15 27.85
C GLY A 408 3.15 16.70 27.73
N ALA A 409 4.00 15.72 27.45
CA ALA A 409 3.60 14.32 27.31
C ALA A 409 3.58 13.51 28.63
N GLU A 410 4.13 14.05 29.72
CA GLU A 410 4.23 13.36 31.03
C GLU A 410 3.33 13.96 32.13
N ALA A 411 2.42 14.88 31.78
CA ALA A 411 1.56 15.59 32.74
C ALA A 411 0.09 15.14 32.67
#